data_AF-A0A552WYX5-F1
#
_entry.id   AF-A0A552WYX5-F1
#
_cell.length_a   1.000
_cell.length_b   1.000
_cell.length_c   1.000
_cell.angle_alpha   90.00
_cell.angle_beta   90.00
_cell.angle_gamma   90.00
#
_symmetry.space_group_name_H-M   'P 1'
#
loop_
_entity.id
_entity.type
_entity.pdbx_description
1 polymer ?
#
loop_
_entity_poly.entity_id
_entity_poly.type
_entity_poly.pdbx_seq_one_letter_code
_entity_poly.pdbx_strand_id
1 'polypeptide(L)' 'MGTGLLGIIHLILIIWALVNIMQSGVSTGNKALWVVLVVLLPIIGFIVWFLAGPK' A
#
# COMPACT_ATOMS: atom_id res chain seq x y z
N MET A 1 -13.52 -22.30 2.08
CA MET A 1 -14.10 -21.46 1.00
C MET A 1 -14.50 -20.07 1.51
N GLY A 2 -13.61 -19.36 2.23
CA GLY A 2 -13.87 -18.01 2.78
C GLY A 2 -12.87 -16.94 2.31
N THR A 3 -12.06 -17.25 1.29
CA THR A 3 -10.86 -16.49 0.92
C THR A 3 -11.11 -15.37 -0.10
N GLY A 4 -12.20 -15.42 -0.87
CA GLY A 4 -12.48 -14.43 -1.92
C GLY A 4 -12.74 -13.02 -1.37
N LEU A 5 -13.58 -12.90 -0.34
CA LEU A 5 -13.93 -11.60 0.25
C LEU A 5 -12.73 -10.94 0.94
N LEU A 6 -11.94 -11.72 1.69
CA LEU A 6 -10.72 -11.21 2.34
C LEU A 6 -9.69 -10.75 1.30
N GLY A 7 -9.56 -11.46 0.18
CA GLY A 7 -8.70 -11.03 -0.94
C GLY A 7 -9.18 -9.72 -1.58
N ILE A 8 -10.50 -9.55 -1.75
CA ILE A 8 -11.07 -8.31 -2.31
C ILE A 8 -10.85 -7.13 -1.36
N ILE A 9 -11.10 -7.31 -0.06
CA ILE A 9 -10.83 -6.26 0.94
C ILE A 9 -9.35 -5.88 0.90
N HIS A 10 -8.47 -6.87 0.88
CA HIS A 10 -7.04 -6.61 0.80
C HIS A 10 -6.67 -5.84 -0.47
N LEU A 11 -7.23 -6.20 -1.62
CA LEU A 11 -6.99 -5.50 -2.88
C LEU A 11 -7.40 -4.03 -2.82
N ILE A 12 -8.58 -3.74 -2.23
CA ILE A 12 -9.06 -2.35 -2.04
C ILE A 12 -8.07 -1.56 -1.17
N LEU A 13 -7.59 -2.17 -0.08
CA LEU A 13 -6.61 -1.54 0.82
C LEU A 13 -5.29 -1.24 0.11
N ILE A 14 -4.80 -2.16 -0.72
CA ILE A 14 -3.59 -1.95 -1.54
C ILE A 14 -3.79 -0.78 -2.52
N ILE A 15 -4.91 -0.74 -3.24
CA ILE A 15 -5.20 0.36 -4.18
C ILE A 15 -5.23 1.69 -3.43
N TRP A 16 -5.90 1.74 -2.29
CA TRP A 16 -5.96 2.94 -1.46
C TRP A 16 -4.56 3.39 -1.04
N ALA A 17 -3.70 2.48 -0.57
CA ALA A 17 -2.32 2.79 -0.23
C ALA A 17 -1.54 3.40 -1.40
N LEU A 18 -1.64 2.79 -2.58
CA LEU A 18 -0.96 3.27 -3.79
C LEU A 18 -1.43 4.67 -4.19
N VAL A 19 -2.74 4.95 -4.17
CA VAL A 19 -3.28 6.28 -4.50
C VAL A 19 -2.71 7.34 -3.54
N ASN A 20 -2.68 7.07 -2.24
CA ASN A 20 -2.12 8.00 -1.26
C ASN A 20 -0.62 8.23 -1.49
N ILE A 21 0.17 7.17 -1.72
CA ILE A 21 1.61 7.30 -2.02
C ILE A 21 1.82 8.18 -3.27
N MET A 22 1.03 7.95 -4.32
CA MET A 22 1.16 8.71 -5.57
C MET A 22 0.76 10.18 -5.41
N GLN A 23 -0.22 10.48 -4.55
CA GLN A 23 -0.68 11.84 -4.25
C GLN A 23 0.20 12.58 -3.23
N SER A 24 1.02 11.86 -2.45
CA SER A 24 1.90 12.46 -1.44
C SER A 24 2.94 13.42 -2.02
N GLY A 25 3.48 14.31 -1.16
CA GLY A 25 4.47 15.33 -1.53
C GLY A 25 5.92 14.84 -1.61
N VAL A 26 6.19 13.54 -1.41
CA VAL A 26 7.57 13.02 -1.40
C VAL A 26 8.15 12.87 -2.80
N SER A 27 9.48 12.77 -2.88
CA SER A 27 10.19 12.59 -4.16
C SER A 27 9.76 11.30 -4.89
N THR A 28 9.92 11.27 -6.22
CA THR A 28 9.58 10.11 -7.05
C THR A 28 10.29 8.82 -6.59
N GLY A 29 11.55 8.90 -6.19
CA GLY A 29 12.29 7.75 -5.65
C GLY A 29 11.67 7.20 -4.37
N ASN A 30 11.22 8.07 -3.47
CA ASN A 30 10.55 7.66 -2.25
C ASN A 30 9.18 7.05 -2.53
N LYS A 31 8.42 7.58 -3.49
CA LYS A 31 7.15 6.98 -3.94
C LYS A 31 7.39 5.56 -4.45
N ALA A 32 8.40 5.36 -5.30
CA ALA A 32 8.74 4.04 -5.81
C ALA A 32 9.10 3.05 -4.70
N LEU A 33 9.89 3.47 -3.70
CA LEU A 33 10.24 2.63 -2.55
C LEU A 33 8.99 2.19 -1.76
N TRP A 34 8.08 3.11 -1.49
CA TRP A 34 6.83 2.82 -0.78
C TRP A 34 5.91 1.90 -1.57
N VAL A 35 5.78 2.12 -2.88
CA VAL A 35 5.01 1.26 -3.78
C VAL A 35 5.58 -0.16 -3.77
N VAL A 36 6.91 -0.30 -3.94
CA VAL A 36 7.59 -1.60 -3.91
C VAL A 36 7.39 -2.31 -2.58
N LEU A 37 7.51 -1.59 -1.46
CA LEU A 37 7.30 -2.14 -0.13
C LEU A 37 5.88 -2.71 0.03
N VAL A 38 4.86 -1.94 -0.34
CA VAL A 38 3.45 -2.34 -0.20
C VAL A 38 3.09 -3.49 -1.15
N VAL A 39 3.61 -3.50 -2.38
CA VAL A 39 3.27 -4.54 -3.36
C VAL A 39 4.00 -5.86 -3.09
N LEU A 40 5.29 -5.82 -2.72
CA LEU A 40 6.06 -7.04 -2.44
C LEU A 40 5.72 -7.65 -1.10
N LEU A 41 5.39 -6.83 -0.11
CA LEU A 41 4.99 -7.27 1.23
C LEU A 41 3.54 -6.81 1.49
N PRO A 42 2.52 -7.45 0.89
CA PRO A 42 1.16 -6.95 0.91
C PRO A 42 0.60 -6.70 2.32
N ILE A 43 0.72 -7.67 3.23
CA ILE A 43 0.22 -7.50 4.61
C ILE A 43 1.13 -6.54 5.40
N ILE A 44 2.43 -6.82 5.46
CA ILE A 44 3.37 -6.09 6.33
C ILE A 44 3.63 -4.69 5.78
N GLY A 45 3.90 -4.56 4.49
CA GLY A 45 4.10 -3.31 3.79
C GLY A 45 2.87 -2.40 3.87
N PHE A 46 1.65 -2.96 3.76
CA PHE A 46 0.43 -2.18 4.01
C PHE A 46 0.36 -1.66 5.45
N ILE A 47 0.65 -2.49 6.46
CA ILE A 47 0.66 -2.07 7.87
C ILE A 47 1.71 -0.97 8.11
N VAL A 48 2.93 -1.16 7.59
CA VAL A 48 4.02 -0.17 7.74
C VAL A 48 3.64 1.14 7.05
N TRP A 49 3.09 1.08 5.85
CA TRP A 49 2.58 2.26 5.14
C TRP A 49 1.43 2.93 5.89
N PHE A 50 0.51 2.17 6.48
CA PHE A 50 -0.61 2.75 7.23
C PHE A 50 -0.13 3.56 8.44
N LEU A 51 0.95 3.12 9.09
CA LEU A 51 1.51 3.77 10.27
C LEU A 51 2.50 4.90 9.94
N ALA A 52 3.34 4.70 8.93
CA ALA A 52 4.50 5.56 8.64
C ALA A 52 4.59 6.02 7.18
N GLY A 53 3.58 5.72 6.37
CA GLY A 53 3.51 6.08 4.97
C GLY A 53 3.48 7.59 4.74
N PRO A 54 3.88 8.02 3.53
CA PRO A 54 3.92 9.44 3.19
C PRO A 54 2.49 9.99 3.09
N LYS A 55 2.30 11.20 3.62
CA LYS A 55 1.04 11.97 3.50
C LYS A 55 1.10 12.92 2.31
#